data_AF-A0A1V5RMB2-F1
#
_entry.id   AF-A0A1V5RMB2-F1
#
_cell.length_a   1.000
_cell.length_b   1.000
_cell.length_c   1.000
_cell.angle_alpha   90.00
_cell.angle_beta   90.00
_cell.angle_gamma   90.00
#
_symmetry.space_group_name_H-M   'P 1'
#
loop_
_entity.id
_entity.type
_entity.pdbx_description
1 polymer ?
#
loop_
_entity_poly.entity_id
_entity_poly.type
_entity_poly.pdbx_seq_one_letter_code
_entity_poly.pdbx_strand_id
1 'polypeptide(L)'
;MITKKQLELLFYINLIFNIRGEIPTYKDMLKMTGLSSKSAIAQRINGLVKKGYLIKTKLGTGNLKITDRGKIDDELLRLYPMCGNLVKNEKPIKKT
;
A
#
# COMPACT_ATOMS: atom_id res chain seq x y z
N MET A 1 3.87 -16.68 0.80
CA MET A 1 4.57 -15.70 -0.05
C MET A 1 3.70 -14.45 -0.26
N ILE A 2 4.24 -13.23 -0.14
CA ILE A 2 3.54 -11.96 -0.41
C ILE A 2 3.53 -11.68 -1.92
N THR A 3 2.45 -11.10 -2.46
CA THR A 3 2.38 -10.74 -3.89
C THR A 3 2.88 -9.31 -4.12
N LYS A 4 3.33 -8.97 -5.33
CA LYS A 4 3.78 -7.59 -5.67
C LYS A 4 2.74 -6.52 -5.29
N LYS A 5 1.47 -6.77 -5.62
CA LYS A 5 0.33 -5.88 -5.32
C LYS A 5 0.01 -5.75 -3.82
N GLN A 6 0.36 -6.76 -3.02
CA GLN A 6 0.23 -6.72 -1.56
C GLN A 6 1.41 -6.01 -0.92
N LEU A 7 2.61 -6.24 -1.44
CA LEU A 7 3.84 -5.55 -1.02
C LEU A 7 3.72 -4.05 -1.27
N GLU A 8 3.23 -3.65 -2.44
CA GLU A 8 2.96 -2.26 -2.80
C GLU A 8 2.00 -1.60 -1.79
N LEU A 9 0.88 -2.25 -1.47
CA LEU A 9 -0.05 -1.75 -0.46
C LEU A 9 0.58 -1.65 0.93
N LEU A 10 1.36 -2.66 1.35
CA LEU A 10 2.06 -2.66 2.63
C LEU A 10 3.09 -1.52 2.70
N PHE A 11 3.77 -1.24 1.60
CA PHE A 11 4.72 -0.13 1.49
C PHE A 11 4.01 1.21 1.65
N TYR A 12 2.91 1.44 0.94
CA TYR A 12 2.13 2.67 1.11
C TYR A 12 1.60 2.85 2.53
N ILE A 13 1.18 1.77 3.18
CA ILE A 13 0.75 1.81 4.59
C ILE A 13 1.90 2.26 5.48
N ASN A 14 3.10 1.69 5.31
CA ASN A 14 4.29 2.09 6.07
C ASN A 14 4.70 3.53 5.78
N LEU A 15 4.71 3.95 4.52
CA LEU A 15 5.06 5.32 4.12
C LEU A 15 4.18 6.35 4.84
N ILE A 16 2.86 6.16 4.82
CA ILE A 16 1.94 7.08 5.48
C ILE A 16 2.03 7.00 6.99
N PHE A 17 2.19 5.80 7.54
CA PHE A 17 2.40 5.60 8.97
C PHE A 17 3.67 6.32 9.45
N ASN A 18 4.77 6.27 8.70
CA ASN A 18 6.01 6.97 9.05
C ASN A 18 5.89 8.50 8.94
N ILE A 19 5.08 9.02 8.00
CA ILE A 19 4.88 10.47 7.84
C ILE A 19 3.91 11.04 8.87
N ARG A 20 2.80 10.34 9.14
CA ARG A 20 1.69 10.85 9.95
C ARG A 20 1.62 10.28 11.37
N GLY A 21 2.31 9.19 11.64
CA GLY A 21 2.14 8.40 12.87
C GLY A 21 0.85 7.58 12.91
N GLU A 22 0.06 7.59 11.83
CA GLU A 22 -1.27 6.98 11.77
C GLU A 22 -1.43 6.08 10.54
N ILE A 23 -2.23 5.02 10.69
CA ILE A 23 -2.52 4.09 9.59
C ILE A 23 -3.45 4.78 8.59
N PRO A 24 -3.16 4.74 7.28
CA PRO A 24 -4.03 5.35 6.28
C PRO A 24 -5.44 4.76 6.29
N THR A 25 -6.43 5.60 5.98
CA THR A 25 -7.81 5.13 5.84
C THR A 25 -7.99 4.35 4.53
N TYR A 26 -9.07 3.60 4.40
CA TYR A 26 -9.44 2.98 3.12
C TYR A 26 -9.58 3.99 1.97
N LYS A 27 -9.99 5.24 2.27
CA LYS A 27 -10.06 6.32 1.27
C LYS A 27 -8.66 6.73 0.80
N ASP A 28 -7.71 6.86 1.73
CA ASP A 28 -6.31 7.18 1.40
C ASP A 28 -5.68 6.06 0.57
N MET A 29 -5.90 4.80 0.98
CA MET A 29 -5.39 3.64 0.24
C MET A 29 -5.97 3.57 -1.19
N LEU A 30 -7.24 3.91 -1.41
CA LEU A 30 -7.83 3.98 -2.76
C LEU A 30 -7.15 5.04 -3.62
N LYS A 31 -6.97 6.25 -3.08
CA LYS A 31 -6.32 7.35 -3.80
C LYS A 31 -4.89 7.01 -4.19
N MET A 32 -4.12 6.37 -3.29
CA MET A 32 -2.71 6.07 -3.53
C MET A 32 -2.47 4.88 -4.46
N THR A 33 -3.31 3.84 -4.38
CA THR A 33 -3.14 2.64 -5.20
C THR A 33 -3.82 2.72 -6.56
N GLY A 34 -4.58 3.79 -6.84
CA GLY A 34 -5.36 3.94 -8.06
C GLY A 34 -6.45 2.86 -8.22
N LEU A 35 -6.78 2.13 -7.16
CA LEU A 35 -7.77 1.05 -7.22
C LEU A 35 -9.18 1.61 -7.21
N SER A 36 -10.03 1.03 -8.05
CA SER A 36 -11.41 1.46 -8.23
C SER A 36 -12.36 0.98 -7.12
N SER A 37 -11.96 -0.01 -6.30
CA SER A 37 -12.87 -0.68 -5.37
C SER A 37 -12.31 -0.89 -3.97
N LYS A 38 -13.11 -0.50 -2.96
CA LYS A 38 -12.88 -0.81 -1.54
C LYS A 38 -12.73 -2.31 -1.29
N SER A 39 -13.47 -3.13 -2.04
CA SER A 39 -13.43 -4.59 -1.90
C SER A 39 -12.06 -5.16 -2.28
N ALA A 40 -11.45 -4.64 -3.37
CA ALA A 40 -10.12 -5.07 -3.80
C ALA A 40 -9.05 -4.75 -2.73
N ILE A 41 -9.16 -3.59 -2.07
CA ILE A 41 -8.28 -3.24 -0.96
C ILE A 41 -8.52 -4.15 0.25
N ALA A 42 -9.78 -4.38 0.61
CA ALA A 42 -10.13 -5.28 1.71
C ALA A 42 -9.58 -6.70 1.50
N GLN A 43 -9.66 -7.24 0.27
CA GLN A 43 -9.05 -8.54 -0.07
C GLN A 43 -7.54 -8.54 0.11
N ARG A 44 -6.84 -7.49 -0.31
CA ARG A 44 -5.39 -7.36 -0.12
C ARG A 44 -5.02 -7.26 1.36
N ILE A 45 -5.74 -6.44 2.12
CA ILE A 45 -5.57 -6.32 3.58
C ILE A 45 -5.79 -7.67 4.25
N ASN A 46 -6.86 -8.38 3.93
CA ASN A 46 -7.11 -9.71 4.48
C ASN A 46 -5.97 -10.68 4.17
N GLY A 47 -5.40 -10.60 2.97
CA GLY A 47 -4.21 -11.37 2.59
C GLY A 47 -2.96 -11.01 3.40
N LEU A 48 -2.74 -9.72 3.69
CA LEU A 48 -1.64 -9.25 4.55
C LEU A 48 -1.84 -9.66 6.01
N VAL A 49 -3.08 -9.62 6.50
CA VAL A 49 -3.45 -10.07 7.84
C VAL A 49 -3.23 -11.56 8.00
N LYS A 50 -3.71 -12.37 7.05
CA LYS A 50 -3.51 -13.84 7.05
C LYS A 50 -2.02 -14.22 7.05
N LYS A 51 -1.16 -13.37 6.48
CA LYS A 51 0.29 -13.58 6.39
C LYS A 51 1.06 -12.99 7.58
N GLY A 52 0.38 -12.30 8.49
CA GLY A 52 0.97 -11.72 9.71
C GLY A 52 1.73 -10.41 9.49
N TYR A 53 1.52 -9.70 8.37
CA TYR A 53 2.10 -8.36 8.15
C TYR A 53 1.24 -7.23 8.75
N LEU A 54 -0.06 -7.48 8.88
CA LEU A 54 -1.01 -6.57 9.51
C LEU A 54 -1.84 -7.35 10.52
N ILE A 55 -2.40 -6.66 11.51
CA ILE A 55 -3.45 -7.21 12.37
C ILE A 55 -4.66 -6.30 12.37
N LYS A 56 -5.85 -6.90 12.48
CA LYS A 56 -7.08 -6.15 12.72
C LYS A 56 -7.28 -6.02 14.23
N THR A 57 -7.45 -4.81 14.73
CA THR A 57 -7.79 -4.54 16.13
C THR A 57 -9.32 -4.52 16.29
N LYS A 58 -9.81 -4.96 17.45
CA LYS A 58 -11.25 -5.05 17.75
C LYS A 58 -11.76 -3.68 18.19
N LEU A 59 -12.23 -2.87 17.24
CA LEU A 59 -13.21 -1.78 17.45
C LEU A 59 -13.51 -1.11 16.10
N GLY A 60 -14.71 -1.32 15.54
CA GLY A 60 -15.22 -0.54 14.41
C GLY A 60 -14.53 -0.68 13.04
N THR A 61 -14.96 0.16 12.10
CA THR A 61 -14.56 0.16 10.69
C THR A 61 -13.15 0.74 10.53
N GLY A 62 -12.16 -0.12 10.32
CA GLY A 62 -10.82 0.30 9.92
C GLY A 62 -9.85 0.47 11.08
N ASN A 63 -9.52 -0.64 11.72
CA ASN A 63 -8.60 -0.67 12.85
C ASN A 63 -7.49 -1.68 12.53
N LEU A 64 -6.43 -1.19 11.86
CA LEU A 64 -5.30 -1.99 11.39
C LEU A 64 -4.05 -1.56 12.16
N LYS A 65 -3.19 -2.51 12.52
CA LYS A 65 -1.87 -2.23 13.09
C LYS A 65 -0.81 -2.99 12.30
N ILE A 66 0.33 -2.35 12.06
CA ILE A 66 1.50 -2.96 11.44
C ILE A 66 2.18 -3.85 12.50
N THR A 67 2.44 -5.11 12.17
CA THR A 67 3.19 -6.03 13.04
C THR A 67 4.69 -5.81 12.87
N ASP A 68 5.52 -6.39 13.73
CA ASP A 68 6.98 -6.30 13.56
C ASP A 68 7.45 -6.89 12.22
N ARG A 69 6.75 -7.89 11.68
CA ARG A 69 7.01 -8.42 10.33
C ARG A 69 6.57 -7.46 9.21
N GLY A 70 5.57 -6.63 9.48
CA GLY A 70 5.03 -5.65 8.56
C GLY A 70 5.76 -4.32 8.54
N LYS A 71 6.58 -4.04 9.56
CA LYS A 71 7.41 -2.86 9.63
C LYS A 71 8.45 -2.93 8.52
N ILE A 72 8.51 -1.87 7.73
CA ILE A 72 9.57 -1.65 6.77
C ILE A 72 10.44 -0.56 7.38
N ASP A 73 11.61 -0.95 7.91
CA ASP A 73 12.58 -0.02 8.46
C ASP A 73 13.00 1.04 7.43
N ASP A 74 13.30 2.24 7.92
CA ASP A 74 13.65 3.42 7.12
C ASP A 74 14.83 3.14 6.17
N GLU A 75 15.71 2.22 6.55
CA GLU A 75 16.85 1.78 5.74
C GLU A 75 16.42 1.09 4.43
N LEU A 76 15.34 0.29 4.45
CA LEU A 76 14.76 -0.31 3.24
C LEU A 76 14.00 0.71 2.37
N LEU A 77 13.38 1.72 2.99
CA LEU A 77 12.77 2.85 2.27
C LEU A 77 13.82 3.69 1.53
N ARG A 78 15.03 3.84 2.10
CA ARG A 78 16.17 4.53 1.46
C ARG A 78 16.84 3.69 0.37
N LEU A 79 16.87 2.36 0.51
CA LEU A 79 17.51 1.44 -0.44
C LEU A 79 16.66 1.13 -1.68
N TYR A 80 15.35 1.36 -1.64
CA TYR A 80 14.48 1.20 -2.81
C TYR A 80 14.07 2.58 -3.36
N PRO A 81 14.85 3.17 -4.29
CA PRO A 81 14.34 4.27 -5.09
C PRO A 81 13.16 3.75 -5.90
N MET A 82 11.95 4.11 -5.48
CA MET A 82 10.70 3.83 -6.21
C MET A 82 10.59 4.77 -7.42
N CYS A 83 11.47 4.57 -8.41
CA CYS A 83 11.34 5.11 -9.76
C CYS A 83 11.74 4.02 -10.77
N GLY A 84 11.03 2.89 -10.76
CA GLY A 84 11.10 1.91 -11.84
C GLY A 84 10.18 2.34 -12.98
N ASN A 85 10.74 3.07 -13.95
CA ASN A 85 10.16 3.55 -15.21
C ASN A 85 8.78 4.24 -15.12
N LEU A 86 8.81 5.58 -15.04
CA LEU A 86 7.77 6.41 -15.63
C LEU A 86 7.75 6.14 -17.14
N VAL A 87 7.01 5.11 -17.57
CA VAL A 87 6.67 4.95 -18.98
C VAL A 87 5.84 6.16 -19.36
N LYS A 88 6.46 7.09 -20.07
CA LYS A 88 5.76 8.12 -20.84
C LYS A 88 4.81 7.40 -21.80
N ASN A 89 3.54 7.29 -21.43
CA ASN A 89 2.47 7.00 -22.38
C ASN A 89 2.25 8.27 -23.21
N GLU A 90 3.20 8.58 -24.10
CA GLU A 90 2.96 9.52 -25.19
C GLU A 90 1.97 8.83 -26.13
N LYS A 91 0.68 9.16 -25.99
CA LYS A 91 -0.29 8.85 -27.06
C LYS A 91 0.28 9.47 -28.35
N PRO A 92 0.47 8.71 -29.44
CA PRO A 92 0.89 9.32 -30.69
C PRO A 92 -0.20 10.31 -31.10
N ILE A 93 0.14 11.60 -31.08
CA ILE A 93 -0.67 12.63 -31.71
C ILE A 93 -0.66 12.26 -33.20
N LYS A 94 -1.79 11.73 -33.69
CA LYS A 94 -2.01 11.59 -35.13
C LYS A 94 -1.89 12.99 -35.72
N LYS A 95 -0.80 13.26 -36.44
CA LYS A 95 -0.72 14.41 -37.34
C LYS A 95 -1.71 14.14 -38.47
N THR A 96 -2.80 14.90 -38.46
CA THR A 96 -3.70 15.07 -39.61
C THR A 96 -2.99 15.88 -40.69
#